data_AF-A0AAU9J9B7-F1
#
_entry.id   AF-A0AAU9J9B7-F1
#
_cell.length_a   1.000
_cell.length_b   1.000
_cell.length_c   1.000
_cell.angle_alpha   90.00
_cell.angle_beta   90.00
_cell.angle_gamma   90.00
#
_symmetry.space_group_name_H-M   'P 1'
#
loop_
_entity.id
_entity.type
_entity.pdbx_description
1 polymer ?
#
loop_
_entity_poly.entity_id
_entity_poly.type
_entity_poly.pdbx_seq_one_letter_code
_entity_poly.pdbx_strand_id
1 'polypeptide(L)'
;MSGRCDLCPEMSVWTCSCKAPRINLCDSHIRDHLTDQSVPSHPIVRNAIVINENSKKILIKTFKDIKNQANEHITRIMQETASLINIIERCCVSHIRYLNDIIGKSDLLLQQVSAANSSSKAIIPGRILSILTRREQEAIEECSSWILGKLNINNNPIKLGLQELFSIEDSVRLLDVLLLADKESNTFGPEIEFFKISPQKKCVDSNYPSVSIKENFREEIKETQSKASPQKQVFDSSYPNVSAKESFREESKTSPAKKCADGNYPRVSTKENFREEAKGIQRAASLVEQSPKPAETQNIPQRSKTIITPNENNKVLKCAKGHNLSWNNNTPFNYFANSGSFYISCDQCGKTYSYASWNCRECHYDVCRECSLSMGVPLPILSCSSGHELEWKSDVKMHYTNLGKADPSCARCKGNVEVAHWHCRACLYDICNNCAERAGYTSVATSAKCKNKHQLELNLAVLLLGLPVSCDMCKQFFKGETYTCNPCKYFLCQVCYLFLQLPAPGHPIIRCPDKHLLRWFIKGNFICDGCCQRKLEERFRCIECNFDLCSLCSSQLYDAATKRPIKKCRNGHELSWDYQTSKRYGGNAYSCGVCRGEIKRIGSFYCQECSYSCCFRCVFRS
;
A
#
# COMPACT_ATOMS: atom_id res chain seq x y z
N MET A 1 58.59 -8.48 13.01
CA MET A 1 58.66 -8.11 11.58
C MET A 1 59.06 -9.35 10.82
N SER A 2 58.11 -10.09 10.24
CA SER A 2 58.42 -11.14 9.28
C SER A 2 58.82 -10.44 7.98
N GLY A 3 60.09 -10.54 7.59
CA GLY A 3 60.57 -10.06 6.30
C GLY A 3 59.99 -10.91 5.16
N ARG A 4 60.08 -10.41 3.92
CA ARG A 4 59.91 -11.28 2.76
C ARG A 4 61.04 -12.30 2.75
N CYS A 5 60.82 -13.44 2.08
CA CYS A 5 61.89 -14.35 1.77
C CYS A 5 62.97 -13.60 0.96
N ASP A 6 64.23 -13.82 1.27
CA ASP A 6 65.32 -13.14 0.56
C ASP A 6 65.50 -13.66 -0.87
N LEU A 7 64.89 -14.81 -1.19
CA LEU A 7 64.95 -15.46 -2.50
C LEU A 7 63.67 -15.28 -3.33
N CYS A 8 62.56 -14.86 -2.73
CA CYS A 8 61.29 -14.66 -3.45
C CYS A 8 60.32 -13.70 -2.74
N PRO A 9 59.22 -13.28 -3.40
CA PRO A 9 58.26 -12.34 -2.81
C PRO A 9 57.43 -12.89 -1.63
N GLU A 10 57.46 -14.21 -1.36
CA GLU A 10 56.66 -14.84 -0.31
C GLU A 10 57.11 -14.42 1.09
N MET A 11 56.24 -14.61 2.09
CA MET A 11 56.59 -14.32 3.49
C MET A 11 57.60 -15.35 4.00
N SER A 12 58.64 -14.87 4.68
CA SER A 12 59.60 -15.77 5.34
C SER A 12 58.99 -16.40 6.59
N VAL A 13 59.19 -17.70 6.73
CA VAL A 13 58.75 -18.51 7.88
C VAL A 13 59.96 -19.01 8.68
N TRP A 14 61.16 -18.92 8.11
CA TRP A 14 62.40 -19.44 8.67
C TRP A 14 63.49 -18.37 8.60
N THR A 15 64.41 -18.37 9.57
CA THR A 15 65.63 -17.58 9.51
C THR A 15 66.84 -18.49 9.71
N CYS A 16 67.77 -18.44 8.74
CA CYS A 16 69.03 -19.16 8.74
C CYS A 16 70.19 -18.24 9.15
N SER A 17 71.07 -18.73 10.03
CA SER A 17 72.31 -18.01 10.41
C SER A 17 73.56 -18.50 9.67
N CYS A 18 73.38 -19.23 8.57
CA CYS A 18 74.44 -19.80 7.72
C CYS A 18 75.39 -18.78 7.09
N LYS A 19 74.89 -17.59 6.77
CA LYS A 19 75.64 -16.51 6.15
C LYS A 19 75.42 -15.25 6.97
N ALA A 20 76.43 -14.36 7.00
CA ALA A 20 76.29 -13.02 7.53
C ALA A 20 76.12 -12.07 6.33
N PRO A 21 74.98 -11.36 6.18
CA PRO A 21 73.82 -11.29 7.09
C PRO A 21 72.90 -12.53 7.06
N ARG A 22 72.11 -12.74 8.13
CA ARG A 22 71.11 -13.82 8.27
C ARG A 22 70.14 -13.81 7.07
N ILE A 23 69.75 -15.00 6.62
CA ILE A 23 68.86 -15.17 5.47
C ILE A 23 67.47 -15.60 5.95
N ASN A 24 66.42 -14.96 5.44
CA ASN A 24 65.03 -15.27 5.69
C ASN A 24 64.45 -16.11 4.54
N LEU A 25 63.89 -17.28 4.86
CA LEU A 25 63.45 -18.27 3.87
C LEU A 25 61.95 -18.59 4.06
N CYS A 26 61.22 -18.80 2.97
CA CYS A 26 59.87 -19.39 2.99
C CYS A 26 59.95 -20.93 3.01
N ASP A 27 58.80 -21.60 3.12
CA ASP A 27 58.72 -23.08 3.25
C ASP A 27 59.22 -23.84 2.01
N SER A 28 59.21 -23.24 0.82
CA SER A 28 59.82 -23.84 -0.38
C SER A 28 61.34 -23.73 -0.32
N HIS A 29 61.87 -22.51 -0.21
CA HIS A 29 63.31 -22.27 -0.23
C HIS A 29 64.09 -22.85 0.96
N ILE A 30 63.45 -23.08 2.11
CA ILE A 30 64.12 -23.77 3.22
C ILE A 30 64.43 -25.23 2.88
N ARG A 31 63.60 -25.89 2.06
CA ARG A 31 63.86 -27.28 1.63
C ARG A 31 65.04 -27.33 0.70
N ASP A 32 65.11 -26.42 -0.27
CA ASP A 32 66.25 -26.31 -1.19
C ASP A 32 67.53 -25.99 -0.41
N HIS A 33 67.43 -25.08 0.56
CA HIS A 33 68.55 -24.72 1.45
C HIS A 33 69.01 -25.89 2.31
N LEU A 34 68.10 -26.75 2.80
CA LEU A 34 68.44 -27.95 3.57
C LEU A 34 69.09 -29.05 2.72
N THR A 35 68.86 -29.05 1.41
CA THR A 35 69.47 -30.03 0.49
C THR A 35 70.86 -29.63 -0.01
N ASP A 36 71.28 -28.38 0.23
CA ASP A 36 72.60 -27.88 -0.15
C ASP A 36 73.67 -28.52 0.75
N GLN A 37 74.58 -29.32 0.17
CA GLN A 37 75.64 -30.03 0.91
C GLN A 37 76.65 -29.08 1.56
N SER A 38 76.66 -27.80 1.18
CA SER A 38 77.51 -26.75 1.75
C SER A 38 76.99 -26.15 3.05
N VAL A 39 75.90 -26.69 3.61
CA VAL A 39 75.19 -26.21 4.81
C VAL A 39 75.58 -27.07 6.02
N PRO A 40 76.70 -26.80 6.72
CA PRO A 40 77.06 -27.51 7.94
C PRO A 40 76.13 -27.10 9.07
N SER A 41 75.46 -28.08 9.70
CA SER A 41 74.81 -28.14 11.03
C SER A 41 74.46 -26.84 11.80
N HIS A 42 74.07 -25.76 11.14
CA HIS A 42 73.75 -24.50 11.80
C HIS A 42 72.27 -24.47 12.23
N PRO A 43 71.97 -23.73 13.30
CA PRO A 43 70.61 -23.62 13.81
C PRO A 43 69.71 -22.88 12.81
N ILE A 44 68.75 -23.61 12.26
CA ILE A 44 67.62 -23.07 11.52
C ILE A 44 66.49 -22.87 12.54
N VAL A 45 66.05 -21.62 12.71
CA VAL A 45 64.97 -21.29 13.63
C VAL A 45 63.73 -20.99 12.80
N ARG A 46 62.64 -21.74 13.05
CA ARG A 46 61.33 -21.35 12.54
C ARG A 46 60.95 -20.05 13.23
N ASN A 47 60.63 -19.03 12.45
CA ASN A 47 60.04 -17.80 12.96
C ASN A 47 58.64 -18.15 13.45
N ALA A 48 58.54 -18.66 14.68
CA ALA A 48 57.27 -18.76 15.36
C ALA A 48 56.73 -17.34 15.41
N ILE A 49 55.57 -17.11 14.78
CA ILE A 49 54.83 -15.87 14.97
C ILE A 49 54.47 -15.86 16.45
N VAL A 50 55.29 -15.19 17.26
CA VAL A 50 54.99 -14.95 18.67
C VAL A 50 53.85 -13.96 18.69
N ILE A 51 52.63 -14.48 18.58
CA ILE A 51 51.42 -13.71 18.83
C ILE A 51 51.45 -13.38 20.32
N ASN A 52 51.82 -12.14 20.64
CA ASN A 52 51.84 -11.71 22.04
C ASN A 52 50.43 -11.85 22.64
N GLU A 53 50.35 -11.95 23.97
CA GLU A 53 49.07 -12.18 24.66
C GLU A 53 48.00 -11.12 24.35
N ASN A 54 48.41 -9.89 24.03
CA ASN A 54 47.47 -8.84 23.61
C ASN A 54 46.88 -9.12 22.23
N SER A 55 47.70 -9.54 21.25
CA SER A 55 47.23 -9.94 19.92
C SER A 55 46.34 -11.18 19.97
N LYS A 56 46.61 -12.15 20.86
CA LYS A 56 45.71 -13.30 21.08
C LYS A 56 44.36 -12.86 21.63
N LYS A 57 44.33 -11.97 22.63
CA LYS A 57 43.09 -11.40 23.18
C LYS A 57 42.27 -10.67 22.11
N ILE A 58 42.93 -9.89 21.25
CA ILE A 58 42.27 -9.20 20.14
C ILE A 58 41.67 -10.21 19.15
N LEU A 59 42.44 -11.22 18.73
CA LEU A 59 41.95 -12.24 17.79
C LEU A 59 40.76 -13.01 18.36
N ILE A 60 40.83 -13.46 19.62
CA ILE A 60 39.73 -14.16 20.30
C ILE A 60 38.48 -13.26 20.37
N LYS A 61 38.65 -11.98 20.70
CA LYS A 61 37.54 -11.02 20.71
C LYS A 61 36.92 -10.89 19.32
N THR A 62 37.73 -10.68 18.29
CA THR A 62 37.25 -10.58 16.90
C THR A 62 36.51 -11.83 16.45
N PHE A 63 37.01 -13.04 16.77
CA PHE A 63 36.30 -14.28 16.44
C PHE A 63 34.98 -14.42 17.19
N LYS A 64 34.90 -13.99 18.46
CA LYS A 64 33.63 -13.94 19.20
C LYS A 64 32.65 -12.95 18.57
N ASP A 65 33.12 -11.79 18.17
CA ASP A 65 32.29 -10.76 17.53
C ASP A 65 31.75 -11.26 16.17
N ILE A 66 32.59 -11.91 15.35
CA ILE A 66 32.17 -12.54 14.09
C ILE A 66 31.14 -13.65 14.34
N LYS A 67 31.36 -14.52 15.33
CA LYS A 67 30.41 -15.57 15.71
C LYS A 67 29.06 -14.99 16.14
N ASN A 68 29.06 -13.93 16.94
CA ASN A 68 27.84 -13.26 17.39
C ASN A 68 27.08 -12.63 16.22
N GLN A 69 27.80 -11.94 15.31
CA GLN A 69 27.19 -11.39 14.08
C GLN A 69 26.58 -12.50 13.20
N ALA A 70 27.27 -13.62 13.02
CA ALA A 70 26.74 -14.75 12.27
C ALA A 70 25.45 -15.29 12.90
N ASN A 71 25.39 -15.44 14.22
CA ASN A 71 24.18 -15.88 14.93
C ASN A 71 23.01 -14.88 14.81
N GLU A 72 23.28 -13.58 14.85
CA GLU A 72 22.26 -12.55 14.59
C GLU A 72 21.71 -12.63 13.17
N HIS A 73 22.59 -12.87 12.18
CA HIS A 73 22.19 -13.07 10.79
C HIS A 73 21.34 -14.33 10.60
N ILE A 74 21.72 -15.46 11.20
CA ILE A 74 20.94 -16.72 11.17
C ILE A 74 19.55 -16.49 11.79
N THR A 75 19.49 -15.84 12.97
CA THR A 75 18.22 -15.56 13.65
C THR A 75 17.30 -14.70 12.78
N ARG A 76 17.88 -13.69 12.09
CA ARG A 76 17.13 -12.83 11.16
C ARG A 76 16.60 -13.60 9.96
N ILE A 77 17.41 -14.47 9.35
CA ILE A 77 16.98 -15.33 8.24
C ILE A 77 15.83 -16.24 8.68
N MET A 78 15.94 -16.88 9.84
CA MET A 78 14.86 -17.74 10.37
C MET A 78 13.55 -16.96 10.58
N GLN A 79 13.61 -15.73 11.09
CA GLN A 79 12.44 -14.87 11.26
C GLN A 79 11.82 -14.47 9.91
N GLU A 80 12.64 -14.14 8.91
CA GLU A 80 12.17 -13.80 7.56
C GLU A 80 11.53 -15.02 6.88
N THR A 81 12.14 -16.21 6.98
CA THR A 81 11.58 -17.47 6.47
C THR A 81 10.25 -17.82 7.14
N ALA A 82 10.15 -17.70 8.47
CA ALA A 82 8.90 -17.93 9.19
C ALA A 82 7.81 -16.94 8.76
N SER A 83 8.16 -15.68 8.50
CA SER A 83 7.22 -14.68 7.97
C SER A 83 6.75 -15.05 6.56
N LEU A 84 7.61 -15.58 5.70
CA LEU A 84 7.26 -16.02 4.35
C LEU A 84 6.31 -17.23 4.38
N ILE A 85 6.61 -18.22 5.23
CA ILE A 85 5.73 -19.39 5.43
C ILE A 85 4.32 -18.94 5.84
N ASN A 86 4.21 -18.02 6.82
CA ASN A 86 2.92 -17.46 7.25
C ASN A 86 2.17 -16.68 6.15
N ILE A 87 2.88 -16.11 5.16
CA ILE A 87 2.25 -15.46 4.01
C ILE A 87 1.71 -16.52 3.06
N ILE A 88 2.51 -17.54 2.74
CA ILE A 88 2.13 -18.65 1.87
C ILE A 88 0.91 -19.38 2.44
N GLU A 89 0.91 -19.71 3.73
CA GLU A 89 -0.23 -20.38 4.39
C GLU A 89 -1.52 -19.55 4.27
N ARG A 90 -1.44 -18.24 4.47
CA ARG A 90 -2.60 -17.34 4.33
C ARG A 90 -3.11 -17.28 2.89
N CYS A 91 -2.21 -17.24 1.90
CA CYS A 91 -2.57 -17.31 0.49
C CYS A 91 -3.26 -18.64 0.17
N CYS A 92 -2.66 -19.78 0.55
CA CYS A 92 -3.24 -21.10 0.34
C CYS A 92 -4.64 -21.23 0.95
N VAL A 93 -4.84 -20.77 2.19
CA VAL A 93 -6.16 -20.79 2.85
C VAL A 93 -7.18 -19.93 2.09
N SER A 94 -6.77 -18.75 1.59
CA SER A 94 -7.63 -17.88 0.78
C SER A 94 -8.04 -18.56 -0.53
N HIS A 95 -7.09 -19.19 -1.23
CA HIS A 95 -7.34 -19.89 -2.49
C HIS A 95 -8.21 -21.13 -2.30
N ILE A 96 -8.01 -21.91 -1.24
CA ILE A 96 -8.89 -23.04 -0.90
C ILE A 96 -10.33 -22.56 -0.70
N ARG A 97 -10.56 -21.45 0.01
CA ARG A 97 -11.91 -20.88 0.18
C ARG A 97 -12.52 -20.44 -1.15
N TYR A 98 -11.72 -19.84 -2.03
CA TYR A 98 -12.16 -19.41 -3.35
C TYR A 98 -12.57 -20.61 -4.22
N LEU A 99 -11.76 -21.66 -4.25
CA LEU A 99 -12.08 -22.91 -4.95
C LEU A 99 -13.37 -23.54 -4.41
N ASN A 100 -13.56 -23.56 -3.08
CA ASN A 100 -14.79 -24.06 -2.47
C ASN A 100 -16.03 -23.22 -2.87
N ASP A 101 -15.93 -21.90 -3.03
CA ASP A 101 -17.03 -21.06 -3.54
C ASP A 101 -17.36 -21.37 -5.01
N ILE A 102 -16.34 -21.65 -5.84
CA ILE A 102 -16.55 -22.10 -7.24
C ILE A 102 -17.23 -23.46 -7.28
N ILE A 103 -16.79 -24.41 -6.45
CA ILE A 103 -17.42 -25.74 -6.35
C ILE A 103 -18.88 -25.59 -5.94
N GLY A 104 -19.18 -24.82 -4.89
CA GLY A 104 -20.56 -24.59 -4.45
C GLY A 104 -21.46 -23.92 -5.51
N LYS A 105 -20.91 -23.00 -6.31
CA LYS A 105 -21.63 -22.42 -7.46
C LYS A 105 -21.87 -23.42 -8.58
N SER A 106 -20.89 -24.28 -8.84
CA SER A 106 -20.98 -25.35 -9.85
C SER A 106 -22.04 -26.38 -9.45
N ASP A 107 -22.09 -26.75 -8.17
CA ASP A 107 -23.12 -27.64 -7.64
C ASP A 107 -24.52 -27.04 -7.74
N LEU A 108 -24.68 -25.75 -7.45
CA LEU A 108 -25.95 -25.04 -7.62
C LEU A 108 -26.38 -25.02 -9.09
N LEU A 109 -25.46 -24.78 -10.02
CA LEU A 109 -25.73 -24.84 -11.45
C LEU A 109 -26.14 -26.25 -11.88
N LEU A 110 -25.45 -27.29 -11.40
CA LEU A 110 -25.81 -28.68 -11.66
C LEU A 110 -27.21 -29.00 -11.13
N GLN A 111 -27.56 -28.56 -9.92
CA GLN A 111 -28.91 -28.71 -9.37
C GLN A 111 -29.96 -28.00 -10.23
N GLN A 112 -29.68 -26.78 -10.70
CA GLN A 112 -30.59 -26.03 -11.58
C GLN A 112 -30.78 -26.73 -12.93
N VAL A 113 -29.71 -27.28 -13.52
CA VAL A 113 -29.78 -28.06 -14.76
C VAL A 113 -30.56 -29.36 -14.54
N SER A 114 -30.33 -30.08 -13.44
CA SER A 114 -31.09 -31.29 -13.09
C SER A 114 -32.57 -31.00 -12.83
N ALA A 115 -32.89 -29.88 -12.17
CA ALA A 115 -34.26 -29.42 -11.95
C ALA A 115 -34.95 -29.02 -13.27
N ALA A 116 -34.24 -28.31 -14.14
CA ALA A 116 -34.71 -27.98 -15.48
C ALA A 116 -35.01 -29.25 -16.30
N ASN A 117 -34.09 -30.22 -16.29
CA ASN A 117 -34.27 -31.49 -17.01
C ASN A 117 -35.43 -32.34 -16.46
N SER A 118 -35.62 -32.37 -15.14
CA SER A 118 -36.76 -33.08 -14.53
C SER A 118 -38.10 -32.37 -14.76
N SER A 119 -38.09 -31.03 -14.88
CA SER A 119 -39.26 -30.23 -15.32
C SER A 119 -39.53 -30.31 -16.82
N SER A 120 -38.53 -30.72 -17.63
CA SER A 120 -38.62 -30.83 -19.10
C SER A 120 -39.43 -32.05 -19.59
N LYS A 121 -40.03 -32.85 -18.69
CA LYS A 121 -41.16 -33.73 -19.07
C LYS A 121 -42.33 -32.97 -19.70
N ALA A 122 -42.30 -31.63 -19.69
CA ALA A 122 -43.20 -30.74 -20.44
C ALA A 122 -42.67 -30.29 -21.83
N ILE A 123 -41.58 -30.85 -22.36
CA ILE A 123 -41.35 -30.83 -23.82
C ILE A 123 -42.21 -31.94 -24.40
N ILE A 124 -43.45 -31.56 -24.73
CA ILE A 124 -44.50 -32.43 -25.26
C ILE A 124 -43.90 -33.29 -26.38
N PRO A 125 -43.91 -34.64 -26.26
CA PRO A 125 -43.44 -35.56 -27.31
C PRO A 125 -44.02 -35.22 -28.69
N GLY A 126 -45.24 -34.66 -28.72
CA GLY A 126 -45.91 -34.15 -29.92
C GLY A 126 -45.17 -33.03 -30.67
N ARG A 127 -44.38 -32.16 -30.03
CA ARG A 127 -43.61 -31.13 -30.75
C ARG A 127 -42.41 -31.72 -31.49
N ILE A 128 -41.70 -32.66 -30.87
CA ILE A 128 -40.60 -33.39 -31.52
C ILE A 128 -41.14 -34.27 -32.66
N LEU A 129 -42.27 -34.98 -32.43
CA LEU A 129 -42.94 -35.73 -33.50
C LEU A 129 -43.35 -34.82 -34.67
N SER A 130 -43.88 -33.62 -34.38
CA SER A 130 -44.30 -32.67 -35.41
C SER A 130 -43.13 -32.14 -36.25
N ILE A 131 -41.93 -32.05 -35.68
CA ILE A 131 -40.71 -31.62 -36.38
C ILE A 131 -40.18 -32.75 -37.25
N LEU A 132 -40.19 -33.99 -36.75
CA LEU A 132 -39.76 -35.17 -37.50
C LEU A 132 -40.68 -35.49 -38.69
N THR A 133 -41.92 -34.98 -38.70
CA THR A 133 -42.85 -35.09 -39.83
C THR A 133 -42.75 -33.95 -40.85
N ARG A 134 -41.93 -32.92 -40.60
CA ARG A 134 -41.78 -31.78 -41.52
C ARG A 134 -40.66 -31.99 -42.53
N ARG A 135 -40.69 -31.20 -43.61
CA ARG A 135 -39.57 -31.13 -44.56
C ARG A 135 -38.36 -30.52 -43.86
N GLU A 136 -37.17 -30.98 -44.24
CA GLU A 136 -35.89 -30.66 -43.59
C GLU A 136 -35.71 -29.15 -43.34
N GLN A 137 -36.06 -28.31 -44.31
CA GLN A 137 -35.93 -26.86 -44.19
C GLN A 137 -36.83 -26.24 -43.11
N GLU A 138 -38.07 -26.74 -42.98
CA GLU A 138 -39.06 -26.27 -42.00
C GLU A 138 -38.69 -26.76 -40.59
N ALA A 139 -38.10 -27.96 -40.49
CA ALA A 139 -37.56 -28.49 -39.25
C ALA A 139 -36.34 -27.67 -38.76
N ILE A 140 -35.46 -27.26 -39.68
CA ILE A 140 -34.30 -26.40 -39.37
C ILE A 140 -34.74 -25.03 -38.88
N GLU A 141 -35.71 -24.39 -39.53
CA GLU A 141 -36.24 -23.09 -39.09
C GLU A 141 -36.88 -23.16 -37.71
N GLU A 142 -37.68 -24.20 -37.44
CA GLU A 142 -38.32 -24.37 -36.14
C GLU A 142 -37.29 -24.67 -35.04
N CYS A 143 -36.32 -25.57 -35.27
CA CYS A 143 -35.23 -25.82 -34.33
C CYS A 143 -34.36 -24.58 -34.08
N SER A 144 -34.16 -23.74 -35.10
CA SER A 144 -33.40 -22.48 -34.99
C SER A 144 -34.14 -21.41 -34.20
N SER A 145 -35.46 -21.51 -34.08
CA SER A 145 -36.28 -20.63 -33.24
C SER A 145 -36.22 -20.98 -31.75
N TRP A 146 -35.65 -22.14 -31.41
CA TRP A 146 -35.56 -22.58 -30.01
C TRP A 146 -34.42 -21.84 -29.32
N ILE A 147 -34.77 -20.99 -28.36
CA ILE A 147 -33.80 -20.44 -27.42
C ILE A 147 -33.51 -21.53 -26.38
N LEU A 148 -32.61 -22.46 -26.73
CA LEU A 148 -31.94 -23.26 -25.70
C LEU A 148 -31.23 -22.26 -24.79
N GLY A 149 -31.67 -22.18 -23.53
CA GLY A 149 -31.19 -21.19 -22.57
C GLY A 149 -29.68 -21.05 -22.66
N LYS A 150 -29.21 -19.90 -23.17
CA LYS A 150 -27.80 -19.65 -23.45
C LYS A 150 -27.09 -19.55 -22.11
N LEU A 151 -26.61 -20.68 -21.58
CA LEU A 151 -25.82 -20.75 -20.36
C LEU A 151 -24.49 -20.03 -20.61
N ASN A 152 -24.48 -18.74 -20.30
CA ASN A 152 -23.29 -17.91 -20.40
C ASN A 152 -22.41 -18.17 -19.18
N ILE A 153 -21.63 -19.26 -19.22
CA ILE A 153 -20.67 -19.58 -18.18
C ILE A 153 -19.48 -18.65 -18.35
N ASN A 154 -19.39 -17.64 -17.49
CA ASN A 154 -18.26 -16.73 -17.45
C ASN A 154 -17.03 -17.48 -16.90
N ASN A 155 -16.10 -17.86 -17.78
CA ASN A 155 -14.89 -18.62 -17.44
C ASN A 155 -13.73 -17.75 -16.91
N ASN A 156 -13.86 -16.41 -16.91
CA ASN A 156 -12.80 -15.51 -16.42
C ASN A 156 -12.38 -15.76 -14.95
N PRO A 157 -13.28 -16.08 -14.00
CA PRO A 157 -12.89 -16.36 -12.62
C PRO A 157 -11.99 -17.61 -12.51
N ILE A 158 -12.28 -18.66 -13.29
CA ILE A 158 -11.46 -19.88 -13.35
C ILE A 158 -10.08 -19.56 -13.95
N LYS A 159 -10.04 -18.77 -15.03
CA LYS A 159 -8.81 -18.35 -15.68
C LYS A 159 -7.90 -17.52 -14.76
N LEU A 160 -8.48 -16.61 -13.98
CA LEU A 160 -7.76 -15.81 -12.99
C LEU A 160 -7.24 -16.66 -11.83
N GLY A 161 -8.07 -17.58 -11.30
CA GLY A 161 -7.64 -18.50 -10.24
C GLY A 161 -6.48 -19.41 -10.67
N LEU A 162 -6.49 -19.90 -11.92
CA LEU A 162 -5.37 -20.68 -12.48
C LEU A 162 -4.09 -19.85 -12.64
N GLN A 163 -4.20 -18.59 -13.07
CA GLN A 163 -3.04 -17.70 -13.20
C GLN A 163 -2.38 -17.40 -11.85
N GLU A 164 -3.16 -17.26 -10.78
CA GLU A 164 -2.65 -17.07 -9.42
C GLU A 164 -1.97 -18.33 -8.87
N LEU A 165 -2.50 -19.52 -9.17
CA LEU A 165 -1.87 -20.79 -8.78
C LEU A 165 -0.48 -20.97 -9.42
N PHE A 166 -0.30 -20.56 -10.67
CA PHE A 166 1.01 -20.60 -11.33
C PHE A 166 2.04 -19.66 -10.67
N SER A 167 1.61 -18.50 -10.16
CA SER A 167 2.48 -17.57 -9.40
C SER A 167 2.97 -18.14 -8.06
N ILE A 168 2.15 -18.99 -7.43
CA ILE A 168 2.53 -19.72 -6.21
C ILE A 168 3.57 -20.80 -6.53
N GLU A 169 3.41 -21.52 -7.65
CA GLU A 169 4.40 -22.50 -8.11
C GLU A 169 5.78 -21.86 -8.30
N ASP A 170 5.84 -20.67 -8.92
CA ASP A 170 7.09 -19.92 -9.08
C ASP A 170 7.72 -19.50 -7.74
N SER A 171 6.87 -19.13 -6.76
CA SER A 171 7.32 -18.78 -5.41
C SER A 171 7.86 -19.98 -4.62
N VAL A 172 7.27 -21.16 -4.81
CA VAL A 172 7.74 -22.43 -4.22
C VAL A 172 9.05 -22.87 -4.87
N ARG A 173 9.17 -22.77 -6.20
CA ARG A 173 10.43 -23.04 -6.91
C ARG A 173 11.58 -22.14 -6.44
N LEU A 174 11.30 -20.87 -6.15
CA LEU A 174 12.29 -19.95 -5.59
C LEU A 174 12.75 -20.39 -4.19
N LEU A 175 11.84 -20.88 -3.35
CA LEU A 175 12.16 -21.47 -2.05
C LEU A 175 13.04 -22.72 -2.20
N ASP A 176 12.76 -23.59 -3.16
CA ASP A 176 13.59 -24.77 -3.44
C ASP A 176 15.01 -24.38 -3.87
N VAL A 177 15.17 -23.35 -4.71
CA VAL A 177 16.49 -22.84 -5.11
C VAL A 177 17.27 -22.27 -3.91
N LEU A 178 16.59 -21.55 -3.01
CA LEU A 178 17.23 -21.02 -1.80
C LEU A 178 17.62 -22.13 -0.81
N LEU A 179 16.81 -23.18 -0.69
CA LEU A 179 17.11 -24.35 0.15
C LEU A 179 18.22 -25.23 -0.45
N LEU A 180 18.36 -25.26 -1.77
CA LEU A 180 19.47 -25.95 -2.45
C LEU A 180 20.80 -25.20 -2.31
N ALA A 181 20.78 -23.86 -2.38
CA ALA A 181 21.97 -23.04 -2.15
C ALA A 181 22.54 -23.20 -0.72
N ASP A 182 21.69 -23.47 0.27
CA ASP A 182 22.09 -23.76 1.65
C ASP A 182 22.84 -25.11 1.76
N LYS A 183 22.39 -26.13 1.01
CA LYS A 183 23.04 -27.45 0.97
C LYS A 183 24.43 -27.43 0.36
N GLU A 184 24.67 -26.58 -0.65
CA GLU A 184 25.99 -26.45 -1.28
C GLU A 184 27.00 -25.71 -0.40
N SER A 185 26.53 -24.83 0.50
CA SER A 185 27.37 -24.06 1.42
C SER A 185 27.92 -24.87 2.61
N ASN A 186 27.37 -26.07 2.87
CA ASN A 186 27.77 -26.97 3.96
C ASN A 186 29.01 -27.84 3.66
N THR A 187 29.83 -27.48 2.67
CA THR A 187 31.03 -28.24 2.28
C THR A 187 32.33 -27.85 3.01
N PHE A 188 32.28 -26.96 4.02
CA PHE A 188 33.40 -26.68 4.92
C PHE A 188 32.97 -26.91 6.39
N GLY A 189 33.48 -27.97 7.04
CA GLY A 189 33.05 -28.47 8.37
C GLY A 189 33.43 -27.61 9.61
N PRO A 190 33.39 -28.13 10.87
CA PRO A 190 33.02 -29.47 11.34
C PRO A 190 31.61 -29.53 11.96
N GLU A 191 31.11 -30.75 12.17
CA GLU A 191 29.80 -31.11 12.72
C GLU A 191 29.40 -30.29 13.96
N ILE A 192 28.35 -29.49 13.80
CA ILE A 192 27.54 -28.98 14.90
C ILE A 192 26.27 -29.83 14.92
N GLU A 193 26.10 -30.65 15.95
CA GLU A 193 24.86 -31.40 16.15
C GLU A 193 23.69 -30.42 16.35
N PHE A 194 22.81 -30.34 15.34
CA PHE A 194 21.52 -29.67 15.45
C PHE A 194 20.41 -30.68 15.73
N PHE A 195 19.53 -30.32 16.66
CA PHE A 195 18.33 -31.08 17.03
C PHE A 195 17.51 -31.49 15.79
N LYS A 196 17.28 -32.80 15.63
CA LYS A 196 16.34 -33.37 14.65
C LYS A 196 14.92 -32.88 14.93
N ILE A 197 14.42 -31.98 14.10
CA ILE A 197 12.97 -31.77 13.97
C ILE A 197 12.49 -32.73 12.88
N SER A 198 11.88 -33.85 13.30
CA SER A 198 11.26 -34.80 12.38
C SER A 198 10.00 -34.17 11.76
N PRO A 199 9.87 -34.11 10.42
CA PRO A 199 8.62 -33.77 9.78
C PRO A 199 7.65 -34.94 9.96
N GLN A 200 6.47 -34.70 10.55
CA GLN A 200 5.38 -35.66 10.46
C GLN A 200 4.87 -35.71 9.01
N LYS A 201 5.40 -36.66 8.22
CA LYS A 201 4.81 -37.07 6.95
C LYS A 201 3.47 -37.74 7.23
N LYS A 202 2.37 -37.04 6.97
CA LYS A 202 1.14 -37.70 6.49
C LYS A 202 1.17 -37.66 4.98
N CYS A 203 1.64 -38.75 4.38
CA CYS A 203 1.41 -39.01 2.96
C CYS A 203 -0.09 -39.25 2.77
N VAL A 204 -0.70 -38.52 1.84
CA VAL A 204 -2.01 -38.87 1.29
C VAL A 204 -1.74 -39.91 0.21
N ASP A 205 -2.12 -41.16 0.48
CA ASP A 205 -2.08 -42.23 -0.51
C ASP A 205 -3.07 -41.94 -1.63
N SER A 206 -2.56 -41.93 -2.86
CA SER A 206 -3.34 -41.97 -4.09
C SER A 206 -3.91 -43.38 -4.26
N ASN A 207 -5.17 -43.58 -3.88
CA ASN A 207 -5.99 -44.66 -4.41
C ASN A 207 -7.44 -44.17 -4.52
N TYR A 208 -7.88 -43.97 -5.76
CA TYR A 208 -9.29 -43.84 -6.11
C TYR A 208 -9.90 -45.24 -6.20
N PRO A 209 -11.00 -45.52 -5.48
CA PRO A 209 -11.99 -46.46 -5.97
C PRO A 209 -13.33 -45.77 -6.22
N SER A 210 -14.01 -46.33 -7.20
CA SER A 210 -15.37 -46.04 -7.67
C SER A 210 -16.44 -46.05 -6.57
N VAL A 211 -17.30 -45.02 -6.62
CA VAL A 211 -18.75 -44.97 -6.33
C VAL A 211 -19.32 -45.88 -5.22
N SER A 212 -19.83 -45.28 -4.14
CA SER A 212 -21.19 -45.54 -3.63
C SER A 212 -21.59 -44.51 -2.57
N ILE A 213 -22.74 -43.86 -2.77
CA ILE A 213 -23.40 -42.98 -1.81
C ILE A 213 -24.16 -43.86 -0.82
N LYS A 214 -23.93 -43.69 0.49
CA LYS A 214 -24.97 -43.53 1.53
C LYS A 214 -24.37 -43.40 2.94
N GLU A 215 -24.93 -42.44 3.67
CA GLU A 215 -25.17 -42.41 5.13
C GLU A 215 -23.96 -42.55 6.07
N ASN A 216 -23.55 -41.42 6.68
CA ASN A 216 -23.55 -41.20 8.14
C ASN A 216 -22.58 -40.07 8.56
N PHE A 217 -23.13 -38.89 8.88
CA PHE A 217 -22.42 -37.87 9.68
C PHE A 217 -23.42 -37.16 10.60
N ARG A 218 -23.90 -37.92 11.59
CA ARG A 218 -24.44 -37.47 12.87
C ARG A 218 -23.88 -38.46 13.88
N GLU A 219 -22.94 -38.03 14.71
CA GLU A 219 -22.40 -38.67 15.94
C GLU A 219 -20.89 -38.35 16.09
N GLU A 220 -20.49 -37.07 16.06
CA GLU A 220 -19.13 -36.69 16.53
C GLU A 220 -19.02 -35.24 17.01
N ILE A 221 -20.06 -34.74 17.68
CA ILE A 221 -19.98 -33.54 18.53
C ILE A 221 -20.53 -33.91 19.90
N LYS A 222 -19.81 -34.76 20.65
CA LYS A 222 -20.05 -34.96 22.10
C LYS A 222 -18.82 -35.25 22.95
N GLU A 223 -17.60 -35.15 22.42
CA GLU A 223 -16.42 -35.53 23.22
C GLU A 223 -15.30 -34.47 23.17
N THR A 224 -15.57 -33.28 23.71
CA THR A 224 -14.52 -32.36 24.22
C THR A 224 -15.10 -31.29 25.14
N GLN A 225 -15.90 -31.70 26.11
CA GLN A 225 -16.21 -30.89 27.29
C GLN A 225 -16.29 -31.78 28.54
N SER A 226 -15.15 -32.28 29.03
CA SER A 226 -14.98 -32.52 30.46
C SER A 226 -13.48 -32.65 30.78
N LYS A 227 -13.01 -31.82 31.72
CA LYS A 227 -11.86 -31.96 32.64
C LYS A 227 -11.14 -30.63 32.85
N ALA A 228 -11.68 -29.84 33.77
CA ALA A 228 -10.89 -29.05 34.72
C ALA A 228 -11.79 -28.65 35.89
N SER A 229 -11.73 -29.40 36.99
CA SER A 229 -12.22 -28.95 38.31
C SER A 229 -11.06 -28.26 39.04
N PRO A 230 -11.29 -27.16 39.78
CA PRO A 230 -10.31 -26.63 40.72
C PRO A 230 -10.59 -27.11 42.15
N GLN A 231 -9.55 -27.63 42.80
CA GLN A 231 -9.55 -27.88 44.24
C GLN A 231 -9.32 -26.57 45.01
N LYS A 232 -10.17 -26.35 46.01
CA LYS A 232 -10.00 -25.39 47.12
C LYS A 232 -8.88 -25.86 48.05
N GLN A 233 -8.00 -24.95 48.46
CA GLN A 233 -7.41 -24.95 49.80
C GLN A 233 -7.48 -23.53 50.38
N VAL A 234 -7.67 -23.49 51.70
CA VAL A 234 -8.03 -22.34 52.54
C VAL A 234 -6.88 -22.08 53.53
N PHE A 235 -6.82 -20.83 54.04
CA PHE A 235 -6.03 -20.29 55.17
C PHE A 235 -4.59 -19.83 54.83
N ASP A 236 -4.04 -18.73 55.32
CA ASP A 236 -4.48 -17.75 56.34
C ASP A 236 -3.77 -16.38 56.12
N SER A 237 -4.33 -15.38 56.79
CA SER A 237 -3.98 -13.97 56.94
C SER A 237 -2.56 -13.65 57.46
N SER A 238 -2.01 -12.50 57.03
CA SER A 238 -1.49 -11.44 57.92
C SER A 238 -0.87 -10.27 57.14
N TYR A 239 -1.35 -9.06 57.49
CA TYR A 239 -0.80 -7.74 57.18
C TYR A 239 0.44 -7.44 58.07
N PRO A 240 1.32 -6.46 57.74
CA PRO A 240 1.02 -5.07 58.10
C PRO A 240 1.37 -3.99 57.05
N ASN A 241 0.51 -2.97 57.08
CA ASN A 241 0.71 -1.56 56.73
C ASN A 241 2.14 -1.02 56.99
N VAL A 242 2.64 -0.20 56.07
CA VAL A 242 3.26 1.09 56.42
C VAL A 242 2.91 2.13 55.36
N SER A 243 2.32 3.23 55.83
CA SER A 243 2.05 4.47 55.09
C SER A 243 3.29 5.36 55.11
N ALA A 244 3.54 6.14 54.05
CA ALA A 244 4.27 7.39 54.16
C ALA A 244 3.80 8.40 53.11
N LYS A 245 3.03 9.38 53.60
CA LYS A 245 2.85 10.72 53.02
C LYS A 245 4.14 11.52 53.25
N GLU A 246 4.53 12.33 52.28
CA GLU A 246 5.22 13.63 52.44
C GLU A 246 5.26 14.28 51.04
N SER A 247 4.37 15.21 50.70
CA SER A 247 4.49 16.67 50.87
C SER A 247 5.83 17.27 50.46
N PHE A 248 5.90 17.94 49.31
CA PHE A 248 6.64 19.20 49.18
C PHE A 248 5.96 20.13 48.16
N ARG A 249 6.02 21.41 48.51
CA ARG A 249 5.25 22.56 48.04
C ARG A 249 6.10 23.39 47.05
N GLU A 250 5.41 24.00 46.09
CA GLU A 250 5.71 25.23 45.32
C GLU A 250 7.17 25.57 44.95
N GLU A 251 7.45 25.68 43.64
CA GLU A 251 7.91 26.96 43.10
C GLU A 251 7.66 27.09 41.59
N SER A 252 6.90 28.12 41.24
CA SER A 252 6.76 28.73 39.93
C SER A 252 8.08 29.29 39.39
N LYS A 253 8.40 29.03 38.11
CA LYS A 253 9.19 29.94 37.24
C LYS A 253 9.17 29.49 35.77
N THR A 254 8.59 30.37 34.95
CA THR A 254 9.00 30.76 33.57
C THR A 254 9.47 29.67 32.60
N SER A 255 8.61 29.43 31.61
CA SER A 255 8.88 28.71 30.37
C SER A 255 9.89 29.45 29.47
N PRO A 256 10.94 28.80 28.93
CA PRO A 256 11.61 29.28 27.74
C PRO A 256 11.12 28.51 26.51
N ALA A 257 10.61 29.27 25.54
CA ALA A 257 10.30 28.79 24.21
C ALA A 257 11.50 28.02 23.61
N LYS A 258 11.30 26.72 23.36
CA LYS A 258 12.27 25.87 22.65
C LYS A 258 12.46 26.39 21.21
N LYS A 259 13.63 26.98 20.95
CA LYS A 259 14.14 27.28 19.61
C LYS A 259 14.31 25.97 18.83
N CYS A 260 13.57 25.81 17.74
CA CYS A 260 13.80 24.78 16.72
C CYS A 260 14.53 25.39 15.52
N ALA A 261 15.69 26.01 15.75
CA ALA A 261 16.46 26.71 14.71
C ALA A 261 17.60 25.87 14.09
N ASP A 262 17.92 24.69 14.64
CA ASP A 262 19.10 23.95 14.15
C ASP A 262 18.71 22.93 13.08
N GLY A 263 19.07 23.27 11.84
CA GLY A 263 18.81 22.53 10.60
C GLY A 263 19.59 21.22 10.43
N ASN A 264 19.80 20.44 11.50
CA ASN A 264 20.34 19.08 11.40
C ASN A 264 19.22 18.06 11.61
N TYR A 265 18.43 17.84 10.57
CA TYR A 265 17.55 16.68 10.52
C TYR A 265 18.40 15.42 10.31
N PRO A 266 18.25 14.36 11.14
CA PRO A 266 18.92 13.10 10.88
C PRO A 266 18.44 12.59 9.52
N ARG A 267 19.39 12.37 8.60
CA ARG A 267 19.16 11.74 7.31
C ARG A 267 18.82 10.27 7.60
N VAL A 268 17.55 9.99 7.84
CA VAL A 268 17.05 8.62 7.97
C VAL A 268 17.35 7.90 6.66
N SER A 269 18.01 6.75 6.74
CA SER A 269 18.38 5.89 5.61
C SER A 269 17.15 5.64 4.72
N THR A 270 17.22 6.06 3.46
CA THR A 270 16.12 5.86 2.49
C THR A 270 15.77 4.37 2.36
N LYS A 271 16.75 3.47 2.44
CA LYS A 271 16.55 2.02 2.23
C LYS A 271 15.64 1.36 3.28
N GLU A 272 15.71 1.75 4.55
CA GLU A 272 14.89 1.12 5.61
C GLU A 272 13.41 1.51 5.51
N ASN A 273 13.14 2.77 5.16
CA ASN A 273 11.77 3.24 4.95
C ASN A 273 11.10 2.50 3.77
N PHE A 274 11.80 2.31 2.65
CA PHE A 274 11.24 1.61 1.49
C PHE A 274 10.83 0.15 1.78
N ARG A 275 11.53 -0.58 2.68
CA ARG A 275 11.22 -1.99 2.97
C ARG A 275 9.94 -2.14 3.80
N GLU A 276 9.77 -1.33 4.83
CA GLU A 276 8.51 -1.30 5.61
C GLU A 276 7.34 -0.72 4.80
N GLU A 277 7.63 0.20 3.88
CA GLU A 277 6.64 0.76 2.94
C GLU A 277 6.14 -0.25 1.92
N ALA A 278 7.02 -1.08 1.35
CA ALA A 278 6.64 -2.13 0.41
C ALA A 278 5.66 -3.14 1.04
N LYS A 279 5.96 -3.60 2.27
CA LYS A 279 5.07 -4.47 3.06
C LYS A 279 3.71 -3.82 3.29
N GLY A 280 3.71 -2.51 3.56
CA GLY A 280 2.51 -1.77 3.85
C GLY A 280 1.62 -1.51 2.62
N ILE A 281 2.21 -1.23 1.47
CA ILE A 281 1.48 -1.08 0.19
C ILE A 281 0.90 -2.41 -0.29
N GLN A 282 1.64 -3.51 -0.14
CA GLN A 282 1.14 -4.86 -0.45
C GLN A 282 -0.08 -5.23 0.42
N ARG A 283 -0.07 -4.86 1.71
CA ARG A 283 -1.26 -5.01 2.57
C ARG A 283 -2.44 -4.14 2.11
N ALA A 284 -2.20 -2.90 1.68
CA ALA A 284 -3.25 -2.03 1.17
C ALA A 284 -3.92 -2.61 -0.09
N ALA A 285 -3.11 -3.13 -1.02
CA ALA A 285 -3.61 -3.77 -2.24
C ALA A 285 -4.50 -4.98 -1.93
N SER A 286 -4.09 -5.82 -0.96
CA SER A 286 -4.89 -6.98 -0.54
C SER A 286 -6.23 -6.63 0.12
N LEU A 287 -6.40 -5.40 0.64
CA LEU A 287 -7.66 -4.93 1.23
C LEU A 287 -8.62 -4.32 0.19
N VAL A 288 -8.11 -3.78 -0.91
CA VAL A 288 -8.94 -3.21 -1.99
C VAL A 288 -9.76 -4.29 -2.72
N GLU A 289 -9.32 -5.55 -2.68
CA GLU A 289 -9.96 -6.66 -3.40
C GLU A 289 -11.02 -7.42 -2.58
N GLN A 290 -11.21 -7.11 -1.29
CA GLN A 290 -12.14 -7.82 -0.40
C GLN A 290 -13.41 -7.00 -0.12
N SER A 291 -14.33 -6.94 -1.09
CA SER A 291 -15.70 -6.43 -0.85
C SER A 291 -16.64 -7.57 -0.43
N PRO A 292 -17.50 -7.41 0.61
CA PRO A 292 -18.43 -8.46 1.02
C PRO A 292 -19.64 -8.60 0.07
N LYS A 293 -20.14 -9.84 -0.08
CA LYS A 293 -21.42 -10.16 -0.77
C LYS A 293 -22.60 -9.42 -0.10
N PRO A 294 -23.62 -9.00 -0.86
CA PRO A 294 -24.78 -8.31 -0.31
C PRO A 294 -25.59 -9.26 0.58
N ALA A 295 -25.95 -8.78 1.79
CA ALA A 295 -26.92 -9.44 2.66
C ALA A 295 -28.34 -9.22 2.12
N GLU A 296 -29.15 -10.28 2.19
CA GLU A 296 -30.57 -10.29 1.88
C GLU A 296 -31.34 -9.28 2.76
N THR A 297 -32.02 -8.34 2.11
CA THR A 297 -32.76 -7.24 2.74
C THR A 297 -34.02 -7.73 3.46
N GLN A 298 -34.10 -7.48 4.78
CA GLN A 298 -35.37 -7.42 5.49
C GLN A 298 -35.97 -6.00 5.41
N ASN A 299 -37.27 -5.93 5.16
CA ASN A 299 -38.04 -4.69 5.00
C ASN A 299 -38.05 -3.85 6.28
N ILE A 300 -37.51 -2.63 6.20
CA ILE A 300 -37.66 -1.58 7.22
C ILE A 300 -38.63 -0.53 6.66
N PRO A 301 -39.62 -0.03 7.44
CA PRO A 301 -40.59 0.94 6.96
C PRO A 301 -39.91 2.28 6.60
N GLN A 302 -40.05 2.69 5.34
CA GLN A 302 -39.57 3.98 4.86
C GLN A 302 -40.48 5.11 5.35
N ARG A 303 -39.92 6.05 6.11
CA ARG A 303 -40.53 7.37 6.32
C ARG A 303 -40.19 8.23 5.11
N SER A 304 -41.19 8.52 4.29
CA SER A 304 -41.08 9.26 3.02
C SER A 304 -40.62 10.70 3.22
N LYS A 305 -39.31 10.93 3.04
CA LYS A 305 -38.80 12.22 2.58
C LYS A 305 -38.65 12.14 1.07
N THR A 306 -39.19 13.13 0.36
CA THR A 306 -39.19 13.27 -1.09
C THR A 306 -37.79 13.05 -1.65
N ILE A 307 -37.53 11.85 -2.18
CA ILE A 307 -36.49 11.64 -3.16
C ILE A 307 -37.00 12.41 -4.38
N ILE A 308 -36.31 13.49 -4.76
CA ILE A 308 -36.58 14.18 -6.02
C ILE A 308 -36.26 13.15 -7.11
N THR A 309 -37.27 12.41 -7.55
CA THR A 309 -37.21 11.69 -8.81
C THR A 309 -37.04 12.74 -9.91
N PRO A 310 -36.17 12.49 -10.91
CA PRO A 310 -35.98 13.43 -12.01
C PRO A 310 -37.32 13.61 -12.73
N ASN A 311 -37.98 14.73 -12.46
CA ASN A 311 -39.23 15.12 -13.08
C ASN A 311 -38.94 15.49 -14.55
N GLU A 312 -39.81 15.12 -15.48
CA GLU A 312 -39.58 15.15 -16.94
C GLU A 312 -39.34 16.56 -17.53
N ASN A 313 -39.45 17.62 -16.72
CA ASN A 313 -39.08 18.99 -17.09
C ASN A 313 -37.63 19.34 -16.69
N ASN A 314 -36.69 18.39 -16.80
CA ASN A 314 -35.28 18.66 -16.53
C ASN A 314 -34.74 19.68 -17.54
N LYS A 315 -34.75 20.96 -17.16
CA LYS A 315 -34.05 22.03 -17.87
C LYS A 315 -32.58 21.63 -18.01
N VAL A 316 -32.18 21.28 -19.23
CA VAL A 316 -30.79 20.98 -19.56
C VAL A 316 -30.07 22.29 -19.85
N LEU A 317 -28.99 22.56 -19.13
CA LEU A 317 -28.12 23.70 -19.44
C LEU A 317 -27.44 23.45 -20.80
N LYS A 318 -27.40 24.49 -21.64
CA LYS A 318 -26.70 24.45 -22.92
C LYS A 318 -25.61 25.51 -22.98
N CYS A 319 -24.50 25.20 -23.65
CA CYS A 319 -23.46 26.18 -23.91
C CYS A 319 -23.91 27.13 -25.04
N ALA A 320 -23.10 28.16 -25.34
CA ALA A 320 -23.39 29.10 -26.43
C ALA A 320 -23.56 28.44 -27.81
N LYS A 321 -22.97 27.25 -28.03
CA LYS A 321 -23.11 26.45 -29.26
C LYS A 321 -24.28 25.44 -29.23
N GLY A 322 -25.07 25.41 -28.15
CA GLY A 322 -26.23 24.54 -28.02
C GLY A 322 -25.95 23.12 -27.50
N HIS A 323 -24.70 22.76 -27.18
CA HIS A 323 -24.37 21.47 -26.57
C HIS A 323 -24.84 21.40 -25.13
N ASN A 324 -25.29 20.23 -24.70
CA ASN A 324 -25.72 20.00 -23.32
C ASN A 324 -24.53 20.03 -22.35
N LEU A 325 -24.68 20.70 -21.22
CA LEU A 325 -23.74 20.63 -20.11
C LEU A 325 -24.10 19.43 -19.23
N SER A 326 -23.08 18.79 -18.69
CA SER A 326 -23.23 17.74 -17.68
C SER A 326 -22.58 18.19 -16.37
N TRP A 327 -23.20 17.88 -15.24
CA TRP A 327 -22.56 18.11 -13.96
C TRP A 327 -21.36 17.17 -13.82
N ASN A 328 -20.21 17.73 -13.47
CA ASN A 328 -18.99 16.98 -13.36
C ASN A 328 -18.26 17.33 -12.05
N ASN A 329 -18.25 16.36 -11.13
CA ASN A 329 -17.53 16.48 -9.86
C ASN A 329 -16.00 16.58 -10.06
N ASN A 330 -15.52 16.15 -11.22
CA ASN A 330 -14.12 16.13 -11.58
C ASN A 330 -13.70 17.33 -12.45
N THR A 331 -14.54 18.35 -12.66
CA THR A 331 -14.13 19.53 -13.46
C THR A 331 -12.83 20.16 -12.98
N PRO A 332 -12.60 20.39 -11.67
CA PRO A 332 -11.32 20.95 -11.20
C PRO A 332 -10.13 20.05 -11.53
N PHE A 333 -10.32 18.73 -11.48
CA PHE A 333 -9.30 17.73 -11.79
C PHE A 333 -8.97 17.75 -13.29
N ASN A 334 -9.99 17.86 -14.14
CA ASN A 334 -9.84 17.96 -15.59
C ASN A 334 -9.09 19.26 -15.98
N TYR A 335 -9.49 20.39 -15.41
CA TYR A 335 -8.81 21.67 -15.60
C TYR A 335 -7.36 21.60 -15.18
N PHE A 336 -7.09 20.96 -14.04
CA PHE A 336 -5.72 20.79 -13.62
C PHE A 336 -4.91 19.95 -14.58
N ALA A 337 -5.45 18.80 -15.00
CA ALA A 337 -4.77 17.88 -15.92
C ALA A 337 -4.44 18.52 -17.29
N ASN A 338 -5.04 19.68 -17.60
CA ASN A 338 -4.84 20.40 -18.85
C ASN A 338 -4.06 21.72 -18.67
N SER A 339 -4.33 22.49 -17.60
CA SER A 339 -3.81 23.85 -17.40
C SER A 339 -2.82 23.99 -16.24
N GLY A 340 -2.74 23.00 -15.35
CA GLY A 340 -2.01 23.14 -14.08
C GLY A 340 -2.74 23.96 -13.01
N SER A 341 -3.96 24.46 -13.28
CA SER A 341 -4.82 25.22 -12.36
C SER A 341 -6.10 24.45 -12.00
N PHE A 342 -6.61 24.67 -10.79
CA PHE A 342 -7.95 24.23 -10.36
C PHE A 342 -9.03 25.27 -10.52
N TYR A 343 -8.60 26.52 -10.70
CA TYR A 343 -9.51 27.62 -10.82
C TYR A 343 -10.12 27.58 -12.21
N ILE A 344 -11.43 27.45 -12.22
CA ILE A 344 -12.31 27.48 -13.38
C ILE A 344 -12.96 28.85 -13.37
N SER A 345 -13.02 29.51 -14.52
CA SER A 345 -13.82 30.72 -14.68
C SER A 345 -15.20 30.31 -15.13
N CYS A 346 -16.24 30.80 -14.47
CA CYS A 346 -17.61 30.61 -14.95
C CYS A 346 -17.80 31.43 -16.23
N ASP A 347 -18.14 30.78 -17.34
CA ASP A 347 -18.40 31.49 -18.60
C ASP A 347 -19.65 32.37 -18.54
N GLN A 348 -20.54 32.11 -17.59
CA GLN A 348 -21.77 32.90 -17.40
C GLN A 348 -21.56 34.18 -16.57
N CYS A 349 -20.70 34.17 -15.55
CA CYS A 349 -20.54 35.31 -14.63
C CYS A 349 -19.11 35.79 -14.42
N GLY A 350 -18.12 35.15 -15.05
CA GLY A 350 -16.69 35.47 -14.91
C GLY A 350 -16.08 35.14 -13.55
N LYS A 351 -16.86 34.66 -12.56
CA LYS A 351 -16.32 34.31 -11.24
C LYS A 351 -15.42 33.09 -11.34
N THR A 352 -14.26 33.18 -10.69
CA THR A 352 -13.35 32.04 -10.53
C THR A 352 -13.73 31.20 -9.33
N TYR A 353 -13.82 29.89 -9.52
CA TYR A 353 -14.12 28.91 -8.49
C TYR A 353 -13.29 27.64 -8.69
N SER A 354 -13.33 26.70 -7.75
CA SER A 354 -12.56 25.46 -7.86
C SER A 354 -13.35 24.20 -7.50
N TYR A 355 -14.67 24.28 -7.34
CA TYR A 355 -15.54 23.12 -7.05
C TYR A 355 -16.15 22.53 -8.34
N ALA A 356 -16.95 21.46 -8.17
CA ALA A 356 -17.71 20.82 -9.25
C ALA A 356 -18.58 21.83 -10.02
N SER A 357 -18.74 21.62 -11.32
CA SER A 357 -19.55 22.51 -12.15
C SER A 357 -20.25 21.77 -13.28
N TRP A 358 -21.20 22.47 -13.88
CA TRP A 358 -21.73 22.11 -15.18
C TRP A 358 -20.65 22.39 -16.22
N ASN A 359 -20.25 21.36 -16.96
CA ASN A 359 -19.18 21.43 -17.94
C ASN A 359 -19.69 20.89 -19.29
N CYS A 360 -19.43 21.65 -20.35
CA CYS A 360 -19.53 21.19 -21.73
C CYS A 360 -18.14 20.72 -22.17
N ARG A 361 -17.96 19.40 -22.33
CA ARG A 361 -16.66 18.82 -22.70
C ARG A 361 -16.17 19.25 -24.09
N GLU A 362 -17.11 19.53 -24.99
CA GLU A 362 -16.80 19.90 -26.39
C GLU A 362 -16.36 21.35 -26.51
N CYS A 363 -16.94 22.25 -25.71
CA CYS A 363 -16.65 23.68 -25.78
C CYS A 363 -15.73 24.18 -24.67
N HIS A 364 -15.46 23.36 -23.66
CA HIS A 364 -14.89 23.79 -22.38
C HIS A 364 -15.66 24.95 -21.75
N TYR A 365 -17.00 24.92 -21.90
CA TYR A 365 -17.91 25.92 -21.35
C TYR A 365 -18.40 25.46 -19.98
N ASP A 366 -18.15 26.27 -18.96
CA ASP A 366 -18.34 25.97 -17.55
C ASP A 366 -19.30 26.94 -16.87
N VAL A 367 -20.29 26.39 -16.16
CA VAL A 367 -21.28 27.16 -15.42
C VAL A 367 -21.20 26.79 -13.94
N CYS A 368 -20.91 27.78 -13.10
CA CYS A 368 -20.82 27.60 -11.66
C CYS A 368 -22.17 27.27 -11.03
N ARG A 369 -22.12 26.77 -9.80
CA ARG A 369 -23.28 26.42 -8.96
C ARG A 369 -24.33 27.54 -8.88
N GLU A 370 -23.88 28.76 -8.66
CA GLU A 370 -24.75 29.91 -8.44
C GLU A 370 -25.48 30.28 -9.74
N CYS A 371 -24.77 30.25 -10.87
CA CYS A 371 -25.37 30.50 -12.18
C CYS A 371 -26.38 29.42 -12.54
N SER A 372 -26.09 28.13 -12.33
CA SER A 372 -27.07 27.08 -12.62
C SER A 372 -28.34 27.22 -11.78
N LEU A 373 -28.22 27.55 -10.49
CA LEU A 373 -29.36 27.81 -9.63
C LEU A 373 -30.17 29.03 -10.09
N SER A 374 -29.52 30.12 -10.50
CA SER A 374 -30.18 31.31 -11.05
C SER A 374 -30.95 31.02 -12.35
N MET A 375 -30.52 30.00 -13.10
CA MET A 375 -31.20 29.51 -14.32
C MET A 375 -32.32 28.50 -14.01
N GLY A 376 -32.57 28.20 -12.73
CA GLY A 376 -33.57 27.24 -12.28
C GLY A 376 -33.17 25.78 -12.52
N VAL A 377 -31.87 25.48 -12.64
CA VAL A 377 -31.36 24.12 -12.78
C VAL A 377 -30.83 23.65 -11.41
N PRO A 378 -31.45 22.61 -10.81
CA PRO A 378 -31.04 22.11 -9.51
C PRO A 378 -29.65 21.48 -9.57
N LEU A 379 -28.94 21.49 -8.45
CA LEU A 379 -27.61 20.89 -8.34
C LEU A 379 -27.75 19.39 -8.08
N PRO A 380 -27.14 18.52 -8.89
CA PRO A 380 -27.03 17.11 -8.56
C PRO A 380 -25.87 16.96 -7.55
N ILE A 381 -26.11 17.34 -6.30
CA ILE A 381 -25.18 17.16 -5.17
C ILE A 381 -25.63 16.01 -4.27
N LEU A 382 -24.70 15.13 -3.89
CA LEU A 382 -24.95 14.17 -2.82
C LEU A 382 -25.11 14.96 -1.53
N SER A 383 -26.22 14.77 -0.83
CA SER A 383 -26.51 15.47 0.41
C SER A 383 -26.87 14.49 1.53
N CYS A 384 -26.53 14.84 2.77
CA CYS A 384 -26.93 14.07 3.93
C CYS A 384 -28.40 14.36 4.28
N SER A 385 -28.94 13.71 5.32
CA SER A 385 -30.33 13.90 5.77
C SER A 385 -30.66 15.33 6.24
N SER A 386 -29.64 16.13 6.57
CA SER A 386 -29.72 17.55 6.94
C SER A 386 -29.47 18.50 5.77
N GLY A 387 -29.27 18.00 4.54
CA GLY A 387 -29.03 18.83 3.35
C GLY A 387 -27.61 19.37 3.19
N HIS A 388 -26.65 18.92 4.01
CA HIS A 388 -25.23 19.23 3.79
C HIS A 388 -24.66 18.38 2.65
N GLU A 389 -23.83 19.01 1.82
CA GLU A 389 -23.11 18.34 0.74
C GLU A 389 -22.14 17.28 1.28
N LEU A 390 -22.09 16.12 0.61
CA LEU A 390 -21.08 15.10 0.86
C LEU A 390 -19.87 15.38 -0.03
N GLU A 391 -18.69 15.29 0.57
CA GLU A 391 -17.42 15.49 -0.12
C GLU A 391 -16.67 14.17 -0.23
N TRP A 392 -15.95 13.96 -1.34
CA TRP A 392 -15.02 12.83 -1.44
C TRP A 392 -13.82 13.04 -0.51
N LYS A 393 -13.69 12.18 0.50
CA LYS A 393 -12.64 12.24 1.52
C LYS A 393 -11.94 10.89 1.63
N SER A 394 -10.62 10.92 1.68
CA SER A 394 -9.79 9.73 1.89
C SER A 394 -9.36 9.53 3.34
N ASP A 395 -9.49 10.56 4.18
CA ASP A 395 -9.05 10.57 5.58
C ASP A 395 -10.20 10.33 6.58
N VAL A 396 -11.35 9.81 6.12
CA VAL A 396 -12.57 9.67 6.93
C VAL A 396 -12.33 8.78 8.15
N LYS A 397 -11.71 7.61 7.97
CA LYS A 397 -11.43 6.70 9.09
C LYS A 397 -10.58 7.37 10.18
N MET A 398 -9.55 8.12 9.78
CA MET A 398 -8.73 8.91 10.70
C MET A 398 -9.55 10.00 11.40
N HIS A 399 -10.46 10.66 10.68
CA HIS A 399 -11.36 11.65 11.25
C HIS A 399 -12.25 11.05 12.35
N TYR A 400 -12.86 9.88 12.12
CA TYR A 400 -13.65 9.16 13.12
C TYR A 400 -12.80 8.73 14.33
N THR A 401 -11.60 8.18 14.07
CA THR A 401 -10.65 7.79 15.12
C THR A 401 -10.31 8.97 16.04
N ASN A 402 -10.03 10.14 15.46
CA ASN A 402 -9.72 11.36 16.21
C ASN A 402 -10.90 11.88 17.05
N LEU A 403 -12.14 11.56 16.65
CA LEU A 403 -13.34 11.87 17.41
C LEU A 403 -13.69 10.82 18.47
N GLY A 404 -12.92 9.72 18.56
CA GLY A 404 -13.25 8.58 19.43
C GLY A 404 -14.55 7.88 19.02
N LYS A 405 -14.90 7.90 17.73
CA LYS A 405 -16.12 7.29 17.19
C LYS A 405 -15.82 5.95 16.51
N ALA A 406 -16.85 5.11 16.42
CA ALA A 406 -16.80 3.84 15.71
C ALA A 406 -16.48 4.03 14.22
N ASP A 407 -16.00 2.96 13.57
CA ASP A 407 -15.69 2.98 12.14
C ASP A 407 -16.92 3.40 11.30
N PRO A 408 -16.71 4.17 10.21
CA PRO A 408 -17.81 4.68 9.39
C PRO A 408 -18.54 3.53 8.67
N SER A 409 -19.85 3.66 8.56
CA SER A 409 -20.71 2.74 7.80
C SER A 409 -21.55 3.52 6.80
N CYS A 410 -21.76 2.92 5.62
CA CYS A 410 -22.54 3.54 4.56
C CYS A 410 -24.00 3.67 5.01
N ALA A 411 -24.52 4.90 5.05
CA ALA A 411 -25.88 5.17 5.49
C ALA A 411 -26.94 4.46 4.63
N ARG A 412 -26.61 4.16 3.36
CA ARG A 412 -27.52 3.52 2.39
C ARG A 412 -27.51 1.99 2.44
N CYS A 413 -26.34 1.35 2.33
CA CYS A 413 -26.24 -0.12 2.31
C CYS A 413 -25.86 -0.74 3.66
N LYS A 414 -25.56 0.09 4.67
CA LYS A 414 -25.07 -0.31 6.00
C LYS A 414 -23.74 -1.07 6.02
N GLY A 415 -23.09 -1.24 4.87
CA GLY A 415 -21.77 -1.85 4.77
C GLY A 415 -20.68 -0.94 5.36
N ASN A 416 -19.64 -1.56 5.90
CA ASN A 416 -18.43 -0.87 6.37
C ASN A 416 -17.76 -0.14 5.21
N VAL A 417 -17.15 1.02 5.49
CA VAL A 417 -16.45 1.81 4.48
C VAL A 417 -14.98 1.91 4.88
N GLU A 418 -14.13 1.11 4.22
CA GLU A 418 -12.72 1.00 4.60
C GLU A 418 -11.81 2.01 3.89
N VAL A 419 -12.22 2.45 2.70
CA VAL A 419 -11.42 3.32 1.82
C VAL A 419 -12.02 4.72 1.71
N ALA A 420 -11.43 5.57 0.88
CA ALA A 420 -12.00 6.87 0.55
C ALA A 420 -13.44 6.78 0.08
N HIS A 421 -14.28 7.71 0.53
CA HIS A 421 -15.71 7.70 0.26
C HIS A 421 -16.34 9.08 0.39
N TRP A 422 -17.63 9.15 0.11
CA TRP A 422 -18.42 10.38 0.22
C TRP A 422 -18.82 10.58 1.68
N HIS A 423 -18.36 11.67 2.26
CA HIS A 423 -18.49 11.94 3.69
C HIS A 423 -18.95 13.37 3.94
N CYS A 424 -19.93 13.52 4.83
CA CYS A 424 -20.32 14.80 5.40
C CYS A 424 -19.70 14.93 6.80
N ARG A 425 -18.69 15.80 6.95
CA ARG A 425 -18.02 16.03 8.25
C ARG A 425 -18.95 16.59 9.33
N ALA A 426 -19.91 17.43 8.94
CA ALA A 426 -20.83 18.06 9.90
C ALA A 426 -21.80 17.04 10.52
N CYS A 427 -22.29 16.09 9.73
CA CYS A 427 -23.28 15.10 10.17
C CYS A 427 -22.70 13.73 10.47
N LEU A 428 -21.43 13.49 10.13
CA LEU A 428 -20.82 12.15 10.14
C LEU A 428 -21.69 11.15 9.36
N TYR A 429 -22.01 11.55 8.13
CA TYR A 429 -22.88 10.80 7.23
C TYR A 429 -22.07 10.32 6.03
N ASP A 430 -22.01 9.01 5.86
CA ASP A 430 -21.14 8.35 4.89
C ASP A 430 -21.93 7.61 3.82
N ILE A 431 -21.45 7.67 2.58
CA ILE A 431 -21.95 6.89 1.45
C ILE A 431 -20.75 6.23 0.77
N CYS A 432 -20.77 4.89 0.71
CA CYS A 432 -19.72 4.15 0.01
C CYS A 432 -19.73 4.44 -1.50
N ASN A 433 -18.60 4.22 -2.16
CA ASN A 433 -18.44 4.53 -3.59
C ASN A 433 -19.52 3.85 -4.46
N ASN A 434 -19.80 2.56 -4.24
CA ASN A 434 -20.83 1.84 -5.01
C ASN A 434 -22.25 2.41 -4.83
N CYS A 435 -22.56 2.98 -3.66
CA CYS A 435 -23.86 3.63 -3.42
C CYS A 435 -23.94 5.02 -4.06
N ALA A 436 -22.81 5.72 -4.15
CA ALA A 436 -22.69 7.01 -4.83
C ALA A 436 -22.74 6.84 -6.36
N GLU A 437 -22.04 5.85 -6.93
CA GLU A 437 -22.06 5.55 -8.36
C GLU A 437 -23.45 5.17 -8.85
N ARG A 438 -24.18 4.36 -8.09
CA ARG A 438 -25.61 4.07 -8.36
C ARG A 438 -26.50 5.31 -8.27
N ALA A 439 -26.04 6.40 -7.66
CA ALA A 439 -26.72 7.69 -7.64
C ALA A 439 -26.19 8.65 -8.73
N GLY A 440 -25.30 8.20 -9.62
CA GLY A 440 -24.71 9.00 -10.69
C GLY A 440 -23.43 9.76 -10.31
N TYR A 441 -22.83 9.46 -9.16
CA TYR A 441 -21.63 10.15 -8.66
C TYR A 441 -20.41 9.26 -8.81
N THR A 442 -19.45 9.71 -9.62
CA THR A 442 -18.15 9.05 -9.75
C THR A 442 -17.16 9.64 -8.78
N SER A 443 -16.39 8.78 -8.11
CA SER A 443 -15.23 9.20 -7.34
C SER A 443 -14.13 9.73 -8.24
N VAL A 444 -13.12 10.35 -7.63
CA VAL A 444 -11.87 10.68 -8.31
C VAL A 444 -11.10 9.37 -8.54
N ALA A 445 -11.50 8.62 -9.55
CA ALA A 445 -10.85 7.36 -9.91
C ALA A 445 -9.44 7.67 -10.42
N THR A 446 -8.43 7.32 -9.63
CA THR A 446 -7.05 7.39 -10.08
C THR A 446 -6.66 6.06 -10.71
N SER A 447 -6.82 5.96 -12.02
CA SER A 447 -6.19 4.89 -12.78
C SER A 447 -4.69 5.12 -12.83
N ALA A 448 -3.91 4.06 -12.63
CA ALA A 448 -2.46 4.10 -12.81
C ALA A 448 -2.15 4.33 -14.30
N LYS A 449 -1.74 5.55 -14.63
CA LYS A 449 -1.44 6.01 -15.98
C LYS A 449 -0.03 6.56 -16.04
N CYS A 450 0.60 6.49 -17.21
CA CYS A 450 1.88 7.15 -17.44
C CYS A 450 1.69 8.68 -17.53
N LYS A 451 2.81 9.42 -17.63
CA LYS A 451 2.81 10.90 -17.77
C LYS A 451 2.00 11.40 -18.98
N ASN A 452 1.89 10.58 -20.03
CA ASN A 452 1.11 10.86 -21.23
C ASN A 452 -0.33 10.31 -21.18
N LYS A 453 -0.84 10.01 -19.98
CA LYS A 453 -2.21 9.54 -19.74
C LYS A 453 -2.57 8.16 -20.35
N HIS A 454 -1.60 7.40 -20.87
CA HIS A 454 -1.82 6.02 -21.30
C HIS A 454 -1.98 5.07 -20.11
N GLN A 455 -2.77 4.02 -20.29
CA GLN A 455 -2.94 2.97 -19.30
C GLN A 455 -1.64 2.17 -19.12
N LEU A 456 -1.37 1.74 -17.88
CA LEU A 456 -0.27 0.85 -17.57
C LEU A 456 -0.75 -0.60 -17.54
N GLU A 457 0.06 -1.50 -18.10
CA GLU A 457 -0.21 -2.93 -18.18
C GLU A 457 0.93 -3.73 -17.54
N LEU A 458 0.61 -4.89 -16.97
CA LEU A 458 1.62 -5.81 -16.44
C LEU A 458 2.51 -6.33 -17.58
N ASN A 459 3.82 -6.13 -17.46
CA ASN A 459 4.80 -6.57 -18.43
C ASN A 459 5.44 -7.89 -17.97
N LEU A 460 4.87 -8.99 -18.46
CA LEU A 460 5.36 -10.34 -18.15
C LEU A 460 6.75 -10.61 -18.73
N ALA A 461 7.16 -9.94 -19.81
CA ALA A 461 8.47 -10.17 -20.42
C ALA A 461 9.62 -9.71 -19.51
N VAL A 462 9.49 -8.53 -18.89
CA VAL A 462 10.48 -8.04 -17.90
C VAL A 462 10.54 -8.96 -16.69
N LEU A 463 9.38 -9.44 -16.23
CA LEU A 463 9.27 -10.39 -15.14
C LEU A 463 10.01 -11.71 -15.45
N LEU A 464 9.77 -12.30 -16.62
CA LEU A 464 10.35 -13.58 -17.05
C LEU A 464 11.86 -13.49 -17.30
N LEU A 465 12.35 -12.37 -17.84
CA LEU A 465 13.77 -12.19 -18.14
C LEU A 465 14.61 -11.77 -16.91
N GLY A 466 13.96 -11.40 -15.79
CA GLY A 466 14.65 -11.00 -14.56
C GLY A 466 15.55 -9.75 -14.72
N LEU A 467 15.33 -8.96 -15.78
CA LEU A 467 16.15 -7.78 -16.08
C LEU A 467 15.88 -6.69 -15.04
N PRO A 468 16.93 -6.10 -14.43
CA PRO A 468 16.74 -4.96 -13.55
C PRO A 468 16.26 -3.75 -14.35
N VAL A 469 15.08 -3.25 -14.02
CA VAL A 469 14.51 -2.03 -14.63
C VAL A 469 14.45 -0.92 -13.60
N SER A 470 14.73 0.32 -14.00
CA SER A 470 14.55 1.49 -13.14
C SER A 470 13.09 1.93 -13.15
N CYS A 471 12.49 2.08 -11.98
CA CYS A 471 11.14 2.62 -11.85
C CYS A 471 11.15 4.11 -12.17
N ASP A 472 10.34 4.56 -13.12
CA ASP A 472 10.25 5.95 -13.52
C ASP A 472 9.75 6.90 -12.44
N MET A 473 9.06 6.36 -11.42
CA MET A 473 8.51 7.12 -10.31
C MET A 473 9.46 7.23 -9.12
N CYS A 474 9.86 6.10 -8.51
CA CYS A 474 10.75 6.12 -7.34
C CYS A 474 12.25 6.12 -7.69
N LYS A 475 12.60 5.97 -8.99
CA LYS A 475 13.98 5.90 -9.51
C LYS A 475 14.82 4.72 -9.00
N GLN A 476 14.21 3.77 -8.29
CA GLN A 476 14.88 2.56 -7.83
C GLN A 476 14.90 1.50 -8.91
N PHE A 477 16.00 0.75 -8.98
CA PHE A 477 16.07 -0.49 -9.74
C PHE A 477 15.34 -1.60 -8.99
N PHE A 478 14.57 -2.40 -9.71
CA PHE A 478 13.83 -3.51 -9.14
C PHE A 478 13.81 -4.71 -10.09
N LYS A 479 13.48 -5.87 -9.54
CA LYS A 479 13.20 -7.12 -10.25
C LYS A 479 11.79 -7.58 -9.85
N GLY A 480 11.07 -8.25 -10.73
CA GLY A 480 9.73 -8.75 -10.48
C GLY A 480 8.65 -8.02 -11.28
N GLU A 481 7.44 -7.98 -10.73
CA GLU A 481 6.27 -7.41 -11.41
C GLU A 481 6.50 -5.96 -11.81
N THR A 482 6.42 -5.73 -13.12
CA THR A 482 6.69 -4.45 -13.75
C THR A 482 5.47 -4.00 -14.52
N TYR A 483 5.01 -2.78 -14.26
CA TYR A 483 3.89 -2.20 -14.99
C TYR A 483 4.40 -1.19 -15.99
N THR A 484 4.01 -1.34 -17.25
CA THR A 484 4.59 -0.56 -18.35
C THR A 484 3.55 0.13 -19.20
N CYS A 485 3.92 1.32 -19.68
CA CYS A 485 3.33 1.90 -20.87
C CYS A 485 4.32 1.71 -22.03
N ASN A 486 4.04 0.75 -22.90
CA ASN A 486 4.90 0.42 -24.04
C ASN A 486 5.15 1.61 -24.98
N PRO A 487 4.14 2.45 -25.35
CA PRO A 487 4.36 3.63 -26.18
C PRO A 487 5.33 4.65 -25.58
N CYS A 488 5.33 4.81 -24.26
CA CYS A 488 6.14 5.82 -23.59
C CYS A 488 7.45 5.31 -23.00
N LYS A 489 7.68 3.98 -23.05
CA LYS A 489 8.78 3.32 -22.33
C LYS A 489 8.81 3.73 -20.86
N TYR A 490 7.63 3.74 -20.25
CA TYR A 490 7.44 4.15 -18.85
C TYR A 490 7.23 2.91 -18.00
N PHE A 491 8.10 2.66 -17.02
CA PHE A 491 8.16 1.46 -16.19
C PHE A 491 7.91 1.81 -14.74
N LEU A 492 7.00 1.11 -14.07
CA LEU A 492 6.76 1.22 -12.64
C LEU A 492 7.00 -0.12 -11.95
N CYS A 493 7.63 -0.06 -10.77
CA CYS A 493 7.60 -1.19 -9.86
C CYS A 493 6.20 -1.40 -9.27
N GLN A 494 5.90 -2.62 -8.85
CA GLN A 494 4.64 -2.98 -8.19
C GLN A 494 4.23 -1.99 -7.09
N VAL A 495 5.19 -1.59 -6.25
CA VAL A 495 4.99 -0.63 -5.15
C VAL A 495 4.49 0.73 -5.65
N CYS A 496 5.10 1.27 -6.71
CA CYS A 496 4.69 2.56 -7.30
C CYS A 496 3.38 2.45 -8.07
N TYR A 497 3.12 1.31 -8.72
CA TYR A 497 1.86 1.04 -9.40
C TYR A 497 0.69 0.99 -8.41
N LEU A 498 0.83 0.21 -7.34
CA LEU A 498 -0.16 0.13 -6.25
C LEU A 498 -0.34 1.49 -5.57
N PHE A 499 0.75 2.25 -5.36
CA PHE A 499 0.67 3.62 -4.86
C PHE A 499 -0.20 4.50 -5.76
N LEU A 500 -0.10 4.39 -7.10
CA LEU A 500 -0.96 5.14 -8.03
C LEU A 500 -2.44 4.76 -7.98
N GLN A 501 -2.78 3.61 -7.41
CA GLN A 501 -4.17 3.18 -7.20
C GLN A 501 -4.75 3.70 -5.87
N LEU A 502 -3.89 4.10 -4.91
CA LEU A 502 -4.35 4.65 -3.64
C LEU A 502 -5.17 5.93 -3.85
N PRO A 503 -6.24 6.13 -3.07
CA PRO A 503 -7.16 7.23 -3.29
C PRO A 503 -6.46 8.57 -3.12
N ALA A 504 -6.74 9.48 -4.05
CA ALA A 504 -6.35 10.87 -3.94
C ALA A 504 -7.37 11.65 -3.08
N PRO A 505 -6.95 12.71 -2.39
CA PRO A 505 -7.88 13.64 -1.77
C PRO A 505 -8.81 14.24 -2.84
N GLY A 506 -10.08 14.44 -2.46
CA GLY A 506 -11.03 15.20 -3.27
C GLY A 506 -10.63 16.68 -3.38
N HIS A 507 -11.53 17.51 -3.93
CA HIS A 507 -11.28 18.94 -4.02
C HIS A 507 -11.25 19.61 -2.63
N PRO A 508 -10.21 20.41 -2.28
CA PRO A 508 -9.07 20.78 -3.10
C PRO A 508 -8.01 19.69 -3.06
N ILE A 509 -7.46 19.39 -4.23
CA ILE A 509 -6.38 18.43 -4.31
C ILE A 509 -5.17 18.96 -3.56
N ILE A 510 -4.66 18.12 -2.68
CA ILE A 510 -3.44 18.39 -1.92
C ILE A 510 -2.23 17.91 -2.72
N ARG A 511 -1.20 18.76 -2.80
CA ARG A 511 0.01 18.53 -3.57
C ARG A 511 1.27 18.80 -2.79
N CYS A 512 2.36 18.21 -3.28
CA CYS A 512 3.70 18.64 -2.92
C CYS A 512 4.06 19.90 -3.75
N PRO A 513 5.16 20.59 -3.42
CA PRO A 513 5.61 21.78 -4.16
C PRO A 513 5.86 21.55 -5.64
N ASP A 514 6.29 20.34 -5.99
CA ASP A 514 6.57 19.95 -7.38
C ASP A 514 5.30 19.57 -8.15
N LYS A 515 4.13 19.87 -7.59
CA LYS A 515 2.80 19.67 -8.17
C LYS A 515 2.37 18.20 -8.33
N HIS A 516 3.10 17.25 -7.75
CA HIS A 516 2.66 15.86 -7.71
C HIS A 516 1.45 15.72 -6.78
N LEU A 517 0.55 14.84 -7.17
CA LEU A 517 -0.65 14.49 -6.42
C LEU A 517 -0.27 13.72 -5.16
N LEU A 518 -0.74 14.16 -3.99
CA LEU A 518 -0.63 13.34 -2.79
C LEU A 518 -1.72 12.27 -2.79
N ARG A 519 -1.41 11.12 -2.19
CA ARG A 519 -2.33 10.00 -2.07
C ARG A 519 -2.41 9.55 -0.62
N TRP A 520 -3.59 9.09 -0.22
CA TRP A 520 -3.79 8.57 1.11
C TRP A 520 -3.01 7.26 1.27
N PHE A 521 -2.04 7.31 2.16
CA PHE A 521 -1.04 6.29 2.38
C PHE A 521 -1.28 5.67 3.75
N ILE A 522 -1.08 4.36 3.79
CA ILE A 522 -1.20 3.53 4.98
C ILE A 522 -0.39 4.05 6.17
N LYS A 523 -0.83 3.61 7.36
CA LYS A 523 -0.26 3.99 8.65
C LYS A 523 1.23 3.64 8.73
N GLY A 524 2.04 4.62 9.15
CA GLY A 524 3.47 4.42 9.39
C GLY A 524 4.09 5.57 10.17
N ASN A 525 5.35 5.41 10.58
CA ASN A 525 6.13 6.49 11.17
C ASN A 525 6.62 7.46 10.09
N PHE A 526 6.39 8.75 10.28
CA PHE A 526 6.87 9.79 9.36
C PHE A 526 7.04 11.14 10.06
N ILE A 527 7.66 12.10 9.38
CA ILE A 527 7.69 13.50 9.80
C ILE A 527 6.78 14.26 8.83
N CYS A 528 5.71 14.85 9.35
CA CYS A 528 4.81 15.66 8.52
C CYS A 528 5.54 16.92 8.06
N ASP A 529 5.65 17.15 6.75
CA ASP A 529 6.26 18.33 6.17
C ASP A 529 5.50 19.62 6.57
N GLY A 530 4.19 19.55 6.78
CA GLY A 530 3.34 20.67 7.18
C GLY A 530 3.58 21.17 8.61
N CYS A 531 3.43 20.29 9.61
CA CYS A 531 3.56 20.67 11.02
C CYS A 531 4.94 20.38 11.62
N CYS A 532 5.84 19.72 10.88
CA CYS A 532 7.16 19.26 11.30
C CYS A 532 7.14 18.38 12.56
N GLN A 533 6.06 17.63 12.78
CA GLN A 533 5.94 16.70 13.90
C GLN A 533 6.13 15.27 13.40
N ARG A 534 6.79 14.44 14.22
CA ARG A 534 6.81 12.99 14.04
C ARG A 534 5.42 12.43 14.37
N LYS A 535 4.91 11.56 13.51
CA LYS A 535 3.57 10.98 13.60
C LYS A 535 3.61 9.48 13.31
N LEU A 536 2.66 8.76 13.88
CA LEU A 536 2.40 7.33 13.62
C LEU A 536 0.92 7.16 13.22
N GLU A 537 0.59 7.62 12.02
CA GLU A 537 -0.77 7.64 11.47
C GLU A 537 -0.74 7.40 9.95
N GLU A 538 -1.93 7.23 9.37
CA GLU A 538 -2.13 7.34 7.92
C GLU A 538 -1.93 8.78 7.47
N ARG A 539 -1.48 8.97 6.23
CA ARG A 539 -1.01 10.28 5.77
C ARG A 539 -1.21 10.48 4.30
N PHE A 540 -1.19 11.72 3.86
CA PHE A 540 -1.07 12.03 2.45
C PHE A 540 0.40 12.01 2.04
N ARG A 541 0.77 11.17 1.08
CA ARG A 541 2.16 11.04 0.61
C ARG A 541 2.30 11.37 -0.86
N CYS A 542 3.42 11.97 -1.22
CA CYS A 542 3.98 11.99 -2.56
C CYS A 542 5.27 11.17 -2.56
N ILE A 543 5.26 10.05 -3.28
CA ILE A 543 6.42 9.14 -3.33
C ILE A 543 7.61 9.75 -4.10
N GLU A 544 7.34 10.56 -5.14
CA GLU A 544 8.36 11.18 -5.99
C GLU A 544 9.21 12.21 -5.21
N CYS A 545 8.57 13.02 -4.37
CA CYS A 545 9.25 14.06 -3.59
C CYS A 545 9.62 13.61 -2.18
N ASN A 546 9.20 12.41 -1.77
CA ASN A 546 9.21 11.96 -0.39
C ASN A 546 8.62 13.02 0.55
N PHE A 547 7.39 13.45 0.23
CA PHE A 547 6.68 14.52 0.92
C PHE A 547 5.43 13.95 1.58
N ASP A 548 5.26 14.19 2.88
CA ASP A 548 4.23 13.61 3.71
C ASP A 548 3.45 14.71 4.47
N LEU A 549 2.13 14.64 4.42
CA LEU A 549 1.23 15.49 5.19
C LEU A 549 0.34 14.64 6.10
N CYS A 550 0.34 14.96 7.39
CA CYS A 550 -0.58 14.35 8.35
C CYS A 550 -2.02 14.80 8.10
N SER A 551 -2.98 14.00 8.58
CA SER A 551 -4.42 14.21 8.41
C SER A 551 -4.89 15.61 8.83
N LEU A 552 -4.38 16.12 9.95
CA LEU A 552 -4.67 17.46 10.45
C LEU A 552 -4.18 18.56 9.49
N CYS A 553 -2.94 18.46 9.00
CA CYS A 553 -2.38 19.47 8.08
C CYS A 553 -3.12 19.48 6.75
N SER A 554 -3.48 18.30 6.22
CA SER A 554 -4.31 18.21 5.03
C SER A 554 -5.69 18.84 5.22
N SER A 555 -6.35 18.62 6.38
CA SER A 555 -7.65 19.22 6.66
C SER A 555 -7.57 20.74 6.78
N GLN A 556 -6.51 21.27 7.37
CA GLN A 556 -6.28 22.71 7.47
C GLN A 556 -6.03 23.34 6.09
N LEU A 557 -5.24 22.69 5.23
CA LEU A 557 -5.07 23.13 3.83
C LEU A 557 -6.39 23.07 3.06
N TYR A 558 -7.18 22.01 3.27
CA TYR A 558 -8.50 21.86 2.71
C TYR A 558 -9.39 23.06 3.06
N ASP A 559 -9.49 23.38 4.35
CA ASP A 559 -10.31 24.47 4.85
C ASP A 559 -9.81 25.83 4.33
N ALA A 560 -8.49 26.02 4.24
CA ALA A 560 -7.90 27.23 3.66
C ALA A 560 -8.34 27.47 2.23
N ALA A 561 -8.36 26.41 1.43
CA ALA A 561 -8.66 26.48 0.00
C ALA A 561 -10.17 26.49 -0.30
N THR A 562 -11.02 25.94 0.58
CA THR A 562 -12.48 25.84 0.34
C THR A 562 -13.31 26.85 1.13
N LYS A 563 -13.01 27.03 2.41
CA LYS A 563 -13.85 27.83 3.32
C LYS A 563 -13.46 29.30 3.37
N ARG A 564 -12.42 29.72 2.62
CA ARG A 564 -11.84 31.07 2.64
C ARG A 564 -11.84 31.71 4.04
N PRO A 565 -11.20 31.13 5.08
CA PRO A 565 -10.83 31.98 6.20
C PRO A 565 -9.79 32.97 5.66
N ILE A 566 -10.20 34.22 5.43
CA ILE A 566 -9.33 35.29 4.95
C ILE A 566 -8.34 35.60 6.07
N LYS A 567 -7.27 34.83 6.13
CA LYS A 567 -6.11 35.18 6.95
C LYS A 567 -5.51 36.40 6.28
N LYS A 568 -5.47 37.50 7.03
CA LYS A 568 -4.96 38.77 6.53
C LYS A 568 -3.49 38.91 6.86
N CYS A 569 -2.72 39.53 5.97
CA CYS A 569 -1.39 40.01 6.32
C CYS A 569 -1.50 41.17 7.33
N ARG A 570 -0.36 41.70 7.81
CA ARG A 570 -0.35 42.82 8.77
C ARG A 570 -1.03 44.09 8.24
N ASN A 571 -1.14 44.24 6.92
CA ASN A 571 -1.78 45.38 6.26
C ASN A 571 -3.26 45.12 5.92
N GLY A 572 -3.83 44.00 6.36
CA GLY A 572 -5.24 43.69 6.10
C GLY A 572 -5.55 43.02 4.76
N HIS A 573 -4.56 42.82 3.87
CA HIS A 573 -4.74 42.13 2.59
C HIS A 573 -4.89 40.62 2.75
N GLU A 574 -5.60 39.98 1.83
CA GLU A 574 -5.84 38.54 1.87
C GLU A 574 -4.57 37.73 1.61
N LEU A 575 -4.40 36.64 2.38
CA LEU A 575 -3.39 35.62 2.11
C LEU A 575 -4.02 34.47 1.32
N SER A 576 -3.43 34.15 0.17
CA SER A 576 -3.79 32.95 -0.60
C SER A 576 -2.72 31.88 -0.45
N TRP A 577 -3.10 30.61 -0.50
CA TRP A 577 -2.14 29.53 -0.46
C TRP A 577 -1.43 29.39 -1.80
N ASP A 578 -0.10 29.54 -1.80
CA ASP A 578 0.77 29.42 -2.96
C ASP A 578 1.68 28.19 -2.81
N TYR A 579 1.40 27.15 -3.61
CA TYR A 579 2.23 25.93 -3.67
C TYR A 579 3.59 26.18 -4.36
N GLN A 580 3.73 27.25 -5.14
CA GLN A 580 4.91 27.56 -5.97
C GLN A 580 5.76 28.67 -5.37
N THR A 581 5.64 28.94 -4.07
CA THR A 581 6.41 30.02 -3.47
C THR A 581 7.91 29.87 -3.69
N SER A 582 8.46 28.64 -3.70
CA SER A 582 9.88 28.42 -4.03
C SER A 582 10.25 28.94 -5.42
N LYS A 583 9.43 28.65 -6.45
CA LYS A 583 9.63 29.17 -7.81
C LYS A 583 9.53 30.68 -7.87
N ARG A 584 8.62 31.28 -7.11
CA ARG A 584 8.48 32.74 -6.99
C ARG A 584 9.76 33.40 -6.47
N TYR A 585 10.50 32.73 -5.60
CA TYR A 585 11.79 33.20 -5.09
C TYR A 585 13.00 32.59 -5.85
N GLY A 586 12.82 32.17 -7.10
CA GLY A 586 13.92 31.67 -7.94
C GLY A 586 14.53 30.35 -7.46
N GLY A 587 13.76 29.54 -6.73
CA GLY A 587 14.23 28.32 -6.08
C GLY A 587 14.94 28.55 -4.75
N ASN A 588 15.17 29.81 -4.36
CA ASN A 588 15.82 30.14 -3.11
C ASN A 588 14.90 29.90 -1.92
N ALA A 589 15.53 29.63 -0.78
CA ALA A 589 14.88 29.66 0.50
C ALA A 589 14.31 31.06 0.79
N TYR A 590 13.11 31.10 1.34
CA TYR A 590 12.48 32.34 1.81
C TYR A 590 12.03 32.16 3.26
N SER A 591 11.99 33.27 3.99
CA SER A 591 11.64 33.26 5.42
C SER A 591 10.17 33.59 5.62
N CYS A 592 9.58 32.94 6.63
CA CYS A 592 8.26 33.29 7.10
C CYS A 592 8.26 34.70 7.69
N GLY A 593 7.37 35.57 7.23
CA GLY A 593 7.23 36.92 7.76
C GLY A 593 6.77 37.00 9.22
N VAL A 594 6.24 35.90 9.78
CA VAL A 594 5.86 35.79 11.20
C VAL A 594 7.01 35.24 12.04
N CYS A 595 7.41 33.98 11.83
CA CYS A 595 8.40 33.32 12.69
C CYS A 595 9.86 33.48 12.23
N ARG A 596 10.10 34.11 11.08
CA ARG A 596 11.41 34.21 10.40
C ARG A 596 12.05 32.86 10.05
N GLY A 597 11.39 31.74 10.35
CA GLY A 597 11.84 30.40 9.97
C GLY A 597 11.82 30.22 8.46
N GLU A 598 12.83 29.49 7.97
CA GLU A 598 12.97 29.13 6.56
C GLU A 598 11.82 28.23 6.12
N ILE A 599 11.10 28.61 5.06
CA ILE A 599 9.98 27.83 4.54
C ILE A 599 10.51 26.89 3.47
N LYS A 600 10.69 25.63 3.84
CA LYS A 600 11.06 24.55 2.92
C LYS A 600 9.82 23.76 2.54
N ARG A 601 9.68 23.49 1.24
CA ARG A 601 8.95 22.32 0.70
C ARG A 601 7.45 22.17 0.94
N ILE A 602 6.71 23.08 1.56
CA ILE A 602 5.23 22.92 1.65
C ILE A 602 4.44 23.92 0.81
N GLY A 603 5.06 25.02 0.40
CA GLY A 603 4.34 26.23 -0.06
C GLY A 603 4.17 27.22 1.09
N SER A 604 3.46 28.33 0.85
CA SER A 604 3.18 29.30 1.90
C SER A 604 1.88 30.04 1.64
N PHE A 605 1.37 30.69 2.68
CA PHE A 605 0.33 31.70 2.54
C PHE A 605 0.96 33.01 2.09
N TYR A 606 0.63 33.44 0.88
CA TYR A 606 1.25 34.56 0.21
C TYR A 606 0.25 35.71 0.02
N CYS A 607 0.68 36.91 0.36
CA CYS A 607 0.01 38.15 0.04
C CYS A 607 0.60 38.72 -1.25
N GLN A 608 -0.21 38.84 -2.30
CA GLN A 608 0.24 39.37 -3.59
C GLN A 608 0.62 40.84 -3.52
N GLU A 609 -0.13 41.64 -2.75
CA GLU A 609 0.07 43.08 -2.63
C GLU A 609 1.33 43.43 -1.82
N CYS A 610 1.57 42.74 -0.70
CA CYS A 610 2.71 43.03 0.16
C CYS A 610 3.97 42.23 -0.19
N SER A 611 3.88 41.29 -1.14
CA SER A 611 4.92 40.27 -1.35
C SER A 611 5.33 39.55 -0.04
N TYR A 612 4.33 39.26 0.81
CA TYR A 612 4.53 38.73 2.15
C TYR A 612 4.18 37.25 2.21
N SER A 613 5.11 36.41 2.65
CA SER A 613 4.90 34.97 2.83
C SER A 613 4.78 34.59 4.31
N CYS A 614 3.80 33.76 4.64
CA CYS A 614 3.60 33.19 5.98
C CYS A 614 3.62 31.66 5.89
N CYS A 615 4.39 31.02 6.76
CA CYS A 615 4.47 29.56 6.76
C CYS A 615 3.16 28.95 7.25
N PHE A 616 2.88 27.72 6.80
CA PHE A 616 1.70 26.96 7.20
C PHE A 616 1.50 26.94 8.72
N ARG A 617 2.57 26.69 9.49
CA ARG A 617 2.51 26.63 10.96
C ARG A 617 2.06 27.94 11.58
N CYS A 618 2.54 29.07 11.08
CA CYS A 618 2.19 30.39 11.63
C CYS A 618 0.75 30.78 11.35
N VAL A 619 0.15 30.27 10.27
CA VAL A 619 -1.25 30.56 9.94
C VAL A 619 -2.24 29.76 10.80
N PHE A 620 -1.86 28.53 11.20
CA PHE A 620 -2.76 27.60 11.90
C PHE A 620 -2.43 27.34 13.37
N ARG A 621 -1.31 27.86 13.88
CA ARG A 621 -0.99 27.87 15.32
C ARG A 621 -1.29 29.20 16.01
N SER A 622 -1.72 30.22 15.25
CA SER A 622 -2.06 31.56 15.75
C SER A 622 -3.38 31.59 16.48
#